data_AF-A0AAD8URM3-F1
#
_entry.id   AF-A0AAD8URM3-F1
#
_cell.length_a   1.000
_cell.length_b   1.000
_cell.length_c   1.000
_cell.angle_alpha   90.00
_cell.angle_beta   90.00
_cell.angle_gamma   90.00
#
_symmetry.space_group_name_H-M   'P 1'
#
loop_
_entity.id
_entity.type
_entity.pdbx_description
1 polymer ?
#
loop_
_entity_poly.entity_id
_entity_poly.type
_entity_poly.pdbx_seq_one_letter_code
_entity_poly.pdbx_strand_id
1 'polypeptide(L)'
;MALETCPPLKIVNGINFTTRAYWMRQANLALPSPCPFAAFGSVIVNHTTGGLGKLVCTGANNNAGTGNPTLHAGEMAAIDNCSAIFVDPQGPYRMTPAQALAAFANLTIYTNAESCPMCASAVRWAGFREYVFGTSIETLTEEGWGQIQITSRDVFRQSSGLPRRTRLLGPVLTNETDPFFSWQFNAGAPCPQGCSRGGSAGGCVPA
;
A
#
# COMPACT_ATOMS: atom_id res chain seq x y z
N MET A 1 -25.87 -3.88 21.61
CA MET A 1 -24.44 -3.45 21.56
C MET A 1 -24.33 -2.51 20.38
N ALA A 2 -23.97 -1.26 20.64
CA ALA A 2 -24.00 -0.19 19.64
C ALA A 2 -22.87 -0.40 18.62
N LEU A 3 -23.23 -0.32 17.34
CA LEU A 3 -22.29 -0.18 16.23
C LEU A 3 -21.51 1.13 16.45
N GLU A 4 -20.22 1.02 16.80
CA GLU A 4 -19.32 2.17 16.79
C GLU A 4 -19.16 2.64 15.34
N THR A 5 -19.90 3.68 14.99
CA THR A 5 -19.71 4.43 13.76
C THR A 5 -18.29 4.96 13.72
N CYS A 6 -17.52 4.53 12.72
CA CYS A 6 -16.18 5.05 12.43
C CYS A 6 -16.24 6.60 12.41
N PRO A 7 -15.45 7.31 13.23
CA PRO A 7 -15.52 8.77 13.29
C PRO A 7 -15.12 9.35 11.91
N PRO A 8 -15.78 10.44 11.46
CA PRO A 8 -15.44 11.05 10.18
C PRO A 8 -13.97 11.48 10.20
N LEU A 9 -13.17 10.86 9.31
CA LEU A 9 -11.75 11.15 9.18
C LEU A 9 -11.57 12.63 8.80
N LYS A 10 -11.08 13.41 9.77
CA LYS A 10 -10.82 14.85 9.69
C LYS A 10 -9.99 15.20 8.45
N ILE A 11 -10.15 16.42 7.94
CA ILE A 11 -9.17 17.02 7.02
C ILE A 11 -7.82 17.02 7.74
N VAL A 12 -6.92 16.17 7.29
CA VAL A 12 -5.56 16.06 7.81
C VAL A 12 -4.63 16.57 6.72
N ASN A 13 -3.85 17.60 7.03
CA ASN A 13 -2.89 18.27 6.13
C ASN A 13 -3.49 18.86 4.84
N GLY A 14 -4.79 19.17 4.81
CA GLY A 14 -5.46 19.70 3.61
C GLY A 14 -5.85 18.63 2.59
N ILE A 15 -5.53 17.35 2.84
CA ILE A 15 -6.00 16.22 2.03
C ILE A 15 -7.31 15.72 2.66
N ASN A 16 -8.40 15.77 1.89
CA ASN A 16 -9.70 15.28 2.34
C ASN A 16 -9.82 13.75 2.19
N PHE A 17 -10.86 13.16 2.78
CA PHE A 17 -11.12 11.73 2.69
C PHE A 17 -11.29 11.26 1.24
N THR A 18 -12.02 12.01 0.41
CA THR A 18 -12.27 11.67 -1.00
C THR A 18 -10.97 11.50 -1.79
N THR A 19 -9.98 12.36 -1.58
CA THR A 19 -8.66 12.23 -2.21
C THR A 19 -7.93 10.98 -1.73
N ARG A 20 -7.98 10.68 -0.41
CA ARG A 20 -7.36 9.44 0.12
C ARG A 20 -8.04 8.19 -0.45
N ALA A 21 -9.37 8.19 -0.49
CA ALA A 21 -10.18 7.12 -1.07
C ALA A 21 -9.85 6.90 -2.55
N TYR A 22 -9.69 7.98 -3.32
CA TYR A 22 -9.27 7.90 -4.72
C TYR A 22 -7.92 7.17 -4.87
N TRP A 23 -6.90 7.58 -4.11
CA TRP A 23 -5.57 6.96 -4.23
C TRP A 23 -5.49 5.55 -3.66
N MET A 24 -6.28 5.23 -2.64
CA MET A 24 -6.40 3.86 -2.16
C MET A 24 -6.98 2.94 -3.24
N ARG A 25 -7.98 3.40 -4.00
CA ARG A 25 -8.48 2.66 -5.18
C ARG A 25 -7.42 2.54 -6.28
N GLN A 26 -6.58 3.56 -6.48
CA GLN A 26 -5.44 3.46 -7.41
C GLN A 26 -4.42 2.40 -6.95
N ALA A 27 -4.23 2.19 -5.64
CA ALA A 27 -3.40 1.09 -5.12
C ALA A 27 -3.97 -0.29 -5.49
N ASN A 28 -5.29 -0.46 -5.43
CA ASN A 28 -5.95 -1.68 -5.92
C ASN A 28 -5.79 -1.87 -7.43
N LEU A 29 -5.86 -0.79 -8.21
CA LEU A 29 -5.68 -0.83 -9.67
C LEU A 29 -4.22 -1.00 -10.12
N ALA A 30 -3.24 -0.80 -9.21
CA ALA A 30 -1.83 -1.02 -9.50
C ALA A 30 -1.46 -2.52 -9.57
N LEU A 31 -2.38 -3.41 -9.17
CA LEU A 31 -2.21 -4.85 -9.23
C LEU A 31 -2.12 -5.35 -10.69
N PRO A 32 -1.33 -6.40 -10.97
CA PRO A 32 -1.12 -6.91 -12.33
C PRO A 32 -2.35 -7.60 -12.92
N SER A 33 -3.31 -8.00 -12.09
CA SER A 33 -4.56 -8.63 -12.51
C SER A 33 -5.68 -8.26 -11.52
N PRO A 34 -6.97 -8.54 -11.82
CA PRO A 34 -8.07 -8.28 -10.87
C PRO A 34 -8.09 -9.21 -9.65
N CYS A 35 -7.47 -10.39 -9.72
CA CYS A 35 -7.38 -11.35 -8.61
C CYS A 35 -6.01 -12.05 -8.57
N PRO A 36 -4.91 -11.32 -8.37
CA PRO A 36 -3.63 -11.94 -8.10
C PRO A 36 -3.70 -12.62 -6.74
N PHE A 37 -3.00 -13.75 -6.57
CA PHE A 37 -2.98 -14.44 -5.29
C PHE A 37 -2.49 -13.50 -4.17
N ALA A 38 -1.30 -12.91 -4.33
CA ALA A 38 -0.75 -11.92 -3.40
C ALA A 38 -1.13 -10.49 -3.83
N ALA A 39 -2.38 -10.10 -3.56
CA ALA A 39 -2.98 -8.83 -3.99
C ALA A 39 -2.49 -7.59 -3.23
N PHE A 40 -1.19 -7.43 -3.02
CA PHE A 40 -0.61 -6.27 -2.35
C PHE A 40 -0.15 -5.23 -3.37
N GLY A 41 -0.80 -4.07 -3.36
CA GLY A 41 -0.57 -2.97 -4.29
C GLY A 41 -0.37 -1.65 -3.55
N SER A 42 0.49 -0.80 -4.11
CA SER A 42 0.87 0.48 -3.52
C SER A 42 1.06 1.56 -4.58
N VAL A 43 0.75 2.80 -4.21
CA VAL A 43 1.02 4.00 -5.02
C VAL A 43 1.69 5.08 -4.19
N ILE A 44 2.60 5.82 -4.82
CA ILE A 44 3.28 6.97 -4.21
C ILE A 44 2.85 8.23 -4.95
N VAL A 45 2.37 9.20 -4.18
CA VAL A 45 1.69 10.39 -4.69
C VAL A 45 2.34 11.65 -4.15
N ASN A 46 2.52 12.63 -5.02
CA ASN A 46 2.91 13.98 -4.66
C ASN A 46 1.69 14.90 -4.56
N HIS A 47 1.27 15.20 -3.33
CA HIS A 47 0.15 16.10 -3.05
C HIS A 47 0.52 17.61 -3.08
N THR A 48 1.78 17.99 -3.32
CA THR A 48 2.16 19.41 -3.40
C THR A 48 1.67 20.08 -4.69
N THR A 49 1.21 19.30 -5.66
CA THR A 49 0.74 19.76 -6.97
C THR A 49 -0.71 20.28 -6.99
N GLY A 50 -1.42 20.19 -5.86
CA GLY A 50 -2.82 20.59 -5.74
C GLY A 50 -3.81 19.55 -6.29
N GLY A 51 -5.12 19.80 -6.09
CA GLY A 51 -6.18 18.88 -6.51
C GLY A 51 -6.09 17.51 -5.82
N LEU A 52 -6.13 16.43 -6.61
CA LEU A 52 -5.91 15.07 -6.10
C LEU A 52 -4.42 14.81 -5.78
N GLY A 53 -3.49 15.59 -6.32
CA GLY A 53 -2.06 15.27 -6.33
C GLY A 53 -1.65 14.56 -7.63
N LYS A 54 -0.35 14.32 -7.77
CA LYS A 54 0.25 13.68 -8.96
C LYS A 54 0.84 12.32 -8.59
N LEU A 55 0.43 11.28 -9.30
CA LEU A 55 1.05 9.95 -9.18
C LEU A 55 2.53 10.03 -9.58
N VAL A 56 3.41 9.49 -8.75
CA VAL A 56 4.85 9.44 -9.02
C VAL A 56 5.25 8.07 -9.50
N CYS A 57 4.86 7.03 -8.78
CA CYS A 57 5.15 5.65 -9.11
C CYS A 57 4.13 4.70 -8.47
N THR A 58 4.09 3.48 -8.96
CA THR A 58 3.27 2.38 -8.45
C THR A 58 4.17 1.19 -8.11
N GLY A 59 3.64 0.28 -7.30
CA GLY A 59 4.27 -1.01 -7.03
C GLY A 59 3.22 -2.05 -6.72
N ALA A 60 3.50 -3.29 -7.10
CA ALA A 60 2.69 -4.45 -6.76
C ALA A 60 3.62 -5.59 -6.38
N ASN A 61 3.14 -6.49 -5.52
CA ASN A 61 3.89 -7.69 -5.16
C ASN A 61 4.19 -8.53 -6.40
N ASN A 62 5.46 -8.86 -6.58
CA ASN A 62 5.94 -9.71 -7.66
C ASN A 62 7.01 -10.71 -7.17
N ASN A 63 6.87 -11.17 -5.93
CA ASN A 63 7.82 -12.14 -5.35
C ASN A 63 7.92 -13.43 -6.20
N ALA A 64 6.79 -13.94 -6.69
CA ALA A 64 6.72 -15.16 -7.49
C ALA A 64 7.32 -14.99 -8.88
N GLY A 65 7.15 -13.81 -9.51
CA GLY A 65 7.70 -13.54 -10.83
C GLY A 65 9.19 -13.17 -10.83
N THR A 66 9.71 -12.67 -9.71
CA THR A 66 11.13 -12.27 -9.56
C THR A 66 11.99 -13.30 -8.84
N GLY A 67 11.39 -14.21 -8.07
CA GLY A 67 12.10 -15.09 -7.15
C GLY A 67 12.70 -14.36 -5.94
N ASN A 68 12.40 -13.07 -5.75
CA ASN A 68 12.92 -12.29 -4.64
C ASN A 68 11.90 -12.26 -3.47
N PRO A 69 12.22 -12.88 -2.32
CA PRO A 69 11.30 -12.93 -1.18
C PRO A 69 11.08 -11.56 -0.52
N THR A 70 11.96 -10.58 -0.75
CA THR A 70 11.84 -9.22 -0.17
C THR A 70 11.08 -8.25 -1.05
N LEU A 71 10.77 -8.61 -2.31
CA LEU A 71 9.76 -7.90 -3.12
C LEU A 71 8.34 -8.29 -2.69
N HIS A 72 8.19 -8.35 -1.36
CA HIS A 72 6.96 -8.56 -0.65
C HIS A 72 6.25 -7.21 -0.55
N ALA A 73 4.95 -7.25 -0.85
CA ALA A 73 4.07 -6.10 -0.83
C ALA A 73 4.42 -5.01 -1.87
N GLY A 74 3.43 -4.21 -2.27
CA GLY A 74 3.63 -3.17 -3.29
C GLY A 74 4.64 -2.09 -2.88
N GLU A 75 4.99 -2.00 -1.59
CA GLU A 75 5.76 -0.94 -0.96
C GLU A 75 7.23 -0.94 -1.38
N MET A 76 7.92 -2.09 -1.29
CA MET A 76 9.33 -2.17 -1.69
C MET A 76 9.47 -1.88 -3.18
N ALA A 77 8.61 -2.49 -4.00
CA ALA A 77 8.57 -2.25 -5.44
C ALA A 77 8.26 -0.77 -5.76
N ALA A 78 7.33 -0.13 -5.05
CA ALA A 78 7.02 1.28 -5.26
C ALA A 78 8.20 2.18 -4.87
N ILE A 79 8.87 1.95 -3.74
CA ILE A 79 10.04 2.73 -3.31
C ILE A 79 11.19 2.60 -4.33
N ASP A 80 11.47 1.38 -4.79
CA ASP A 80 12.52 1.13 -5.78
C ASP A 80 12.18 1.79 -7.12
N ASN A 81 10.94 1.66 -7.60
CA ASN A 81 10.47 2.29 -8.82
C ASN A 81 10.57 3.82 -8.74
N CYS A 82 10.13 4.42 -7.64
CA CYS A 82 10.26 5.86 -7.43
C CYS A 82 11.72 6.31 -7.41
N SER A 83 12.58 5.56 -6.73
CA SER A 83 14.02 5.87 -6.65
C SER A 83 14.67 5.87 -8.03
N ALA A 84 14.35 4.88 -8.87
CA ALA A 84 14.81 4.81 -10.26
C ALA A 84 14.28 5.98 -11.11
N ILE A 85 12.98 6.28 -11.02
CA ILE A 85 12.34 7.40 -11.74
C ILE A 85 12.95 8.75 -11.37
N PHE A 86 13.33 8.96 -10.11
CA PHE A 86 13.92 10.23 -9.67
C PHE A 86 15.28 10.49 -10.28
N VAL A 87 16.13 9.48 -10.36
CA VAL A 87 17.54 9.64 -10.79
C VAL A 87 17.75 9.36 -12.28
N ASP A 88 16.73 8.89 -12.98
CA ASP A 88 16.80 8.63 -14.43
C ASP A 88 17.25 9.90 -15.19
N PRO A 89 18.42 9.86 -15.88
CA PRO A 89 18.92 10.99 -16.67
C PRO A 89 17.99 11.42 -17.80
N GLN A 90 17.19 10.49 -18.32
CA GLN A 90 16.19 10.75 -19.38
C GLN A 90 14.80 11.02 -18.80
N GLY A 91 14.61 10.76 -17.51
CA GLY A 91 13.35 10.91 -16.81
C GLY A 91 12.91 12.36 -16.61
N PRO A 92 11.71 12.56 -16.03
CA PRO A 92 11.14 13.90 -15.82
C PRO A 92 11.72 14.63 -14.60
N TYR A 93 12.43 13.95 -13.70
CA TYR A 93 12.94 14.52 -12.45
C TYR A 93 14.44 14.81 -12.47
N ARG A 94 15.26 13.90 -13.02
CA ARG A 94 16.73 14.05 -13.21
C ARG A 94 17.44 14.54 -11.96
N MET A 95 17.04 13.99 -10.82
CA MET A 95 17.54 14.35 -9.50
C MET A 95 18.90 13.70 -9.24
N THR A 96 19.72 14.35 -8.42
CA THR A 96 20.85 13.67 -7.78
C THR A 96 20.34 12.66 -6.73
N PRO A 97 21.13 11.66 -6.34
CA PRO A 97 20.74 10.73 -5.28
C PRO A 97 20.33 11.43 -3.98
N ALA A 98 21.01 12.52 -3.60
CA ALA A 98 20.66 13.31 -2.42
C ALA A 98 19.30 14.00 -2.55
N GLN A 99 18.98 14.53 -3.74
CA GLN A 99 17.68 15.13 -4.03
C GLN A 99 16.56 14.07 -4.02
N ALA A 100 16.80 12.89 -4.60
CA ALA A 100 15.86 11.78 -4.59
C ALA A 100 15.53 11.32 -3.15
N LEU A 101 16.55 11.17 -2.29
CA LEU A 101 16.35 10.85 -0.86
C LEU A 101 15.58 11.93 -0.10
N ALA A 102 15.73 13.20 -0.49
CA ALA A 102 14.96 14.30 0.08
C ALA A 102 13.51 14.35 -0.42
N ALA A 103 13.27 13.94 -1.67
CA ALA A 103 11.95 14.02 -2.32
C ALA A 103 10.87 13.23 -1.56
N PHE A 104 11.22 12.07 -1.01
CA PHE A 104 10.30 11.22 -0.24
C PHE A 104 9.59 11.96 0.91
N ALA A 105 10.24 12.96 1.53
CA ALA A 105 9.65 13.75 2.61
C ALA A 105 8.41 14.56 2.21
N ASN A 106 8.16 14.73 0.91
CA ASN A 106 6.98 15.43 0.38
C ASN A 106 5.91 14.47 -0.16
N LEU A 107 6.18 13.17 -0.18
CA LEU A 107 5.32 12.17 -0.80
C LEU A 107 4.46 11.45 0.23
N THR A 108 3.34 10.93 -0.24
CA THR A 108 2.47 10.02 0.52
C THR A 108 2.46 8.67 -0.15
N ILE A 109 2.63 7.61 0.64
CA ILE A 109 2.45 6.23 0.18
C ILE A 109 1.08 5.72 0.61
N TYR A 110 0.34 5.16 -0.33
CA TYR A 110 -0.93 4.47 -0.12
C TYR A 110 -0.73 2.99 -0.42
N THR A 111 -1.12 2.13 0.51
CA THR A 111 -0.99 0.67 0.41
C THR A 111 -2.36 0.05 0.66
N ASN A 112 -2.77 -0.91 -0.17
CA ASN A 112 -4.11 -1.51 0.00
C ASN A 112 -4.23 -2.42 1.22
N ALA A 113 -3.12 -2.89 1.77
CA ALA A 113 -3.06 -3.54 3.08
C ALA A 113 -1.94 -2.96 3.94
N GLU A 114 -2.04 -3.15 5.24
CA GLU A 114 -1.04 -2.75 6.22
C GLU A 114 0.30 -3.43 5.92
N SER A 115 1.34 -2.61 5.93
CA SER A 115 2.70 -3.02 5.62
C SER A 115 3.19 -3.98 6.69
N CYS A 116 3.72 -5.12 6.27
CA CYS A 116 4.44 -6.02 7.17
C CYS A 116 5.63 -5.29 7.82
N PRO A 117 6.23 -5.81 8.91
CA PRO A 117 7.26 -5.08 9.66
C PRO A 117 8.48 -4.66 8.83
N MET A 118 8.83 -5.45 7.81
CA MET A 118 9.87 -5.10 6.83
C MET A 118 9.51 -3.84 6.04
N CYS A 119 8.33 -3.83 5.40
CA CYS A 119 7.86 -2.72 4.58
C CYS A 119 7.58 -1.48 5.43
N ALA A 120 6.98 -1.64 6.61
CA ALA A 120 6.74 -0.55 7.55
C ALA A 120 8.07 0.11 7.97
N SER A 121 9.11 -0.69 8.21
CA SER A 121 10.45 -0.18 8.51
C SER A 121 11.07 0.55 7.31
N ALA A 122 10.91 0.02 6.09
CA ALA A 122 11.39 0.66 4.87
C ALA A 122 10.71 2.02 4.61
N VAL A 123 9.38 2.08 4.73
CA VAL A 123 8.60 3.33 4.66
C VAL A 123 9.10 4.34 5.69
N ARG A 124 9.37 3.87 6.91
CA ARG A 124 9.86 4.70 7.99
C ARG A 124 11.27 5.24 7.75
N TRP A 125 12.16 4.45 7.13
CA TRP A 125 13.50 4.86 6.69
C TRP A 125 13.47 5.83 5.51
N ALA A 126 12.61 5.59 4.51
CA ALA A 126 12.39 6.50 3.39
C ALA A 126 11.90 7.88 3.85
N GLY A 127 11.18 7.91 4.98
CA GLY A 127 10.78 9.14 5.65
C GLY A 127 9.71 9.90 4.88
N PHE A 128 8.70 9.17 4.40
CA PHE A 128 7.51 9.73 3.76
C PHE A 128 6.82 10.77 4.63
N ARG A 129 6.07 11.68 4.01
CA ARG A 129 5.21 12.63 4.73
C ARG A 129 4.09 11.90 5.45
N GLU A 130 3.39 11.06 4.70
CA GLU A 130 2.24 10.28 5.17
C GLU A 130 2.33 8.85 4.64
N TYR A 131 1.89 7.90 5.45
CA TYR A 131 1.69 6.51 5.12
C TYR A 131 0.23 6.18 5.42
N VAL A 132 -0.50 5.77 4.38
CA VAL A 132 -1.92 5.43 4.44
C VAL A 132 -2.09 3.96 4.05
N PHE A 133 -2.80 3.18 4.88
CA PHE A 133 -3.04 1.76 4.60
C PHE A 133 -4.52 1.38 4.66
N GLY A 134 -4.87 0.30 3.95
CA GLY A 134 -6.21 -0.31 3.90
C GLY A 134 -6.38 -1.43 4.94
N THR A 135 -6.54 -2.66 4.48
CA THR A 135 -6.75 -3.88 5.31
C THR A 135 -5.67 -4.03 6.38
N SER A 136 -6.01 -4.34 7.64
CA SER A 136 -5.03 -4.44 8.71
C SER A 136 -4.30 -5.79 8.74
N ILE A 137 -3.16 -5.86 9.44
CA ILE A 137 -2.45 -7.13 9.71
C ILE A 137 -3.36 -8.10 10.48
N GLU A 138 -4.22 -7.61 11.37
CA GLU A 138 -5.16 -8.46 12.09
C GLU A 138 -6.12 -9.15 11.11
N THR A 139 -6.77 -8.40 10.22
CA THR A 139 -7.68 -8.95 9.20
C THR A 139 -6.96 -9.90 8.25
N LEU A 140 -5.75 -9.56 7.81
CA LEU A 140 -4.94 -10.48 6.99
C LEU A 140 -4.70 -11.82 7.72
N THR A 141 -4.41 -11.77 9.01
CA THR A 141 -4.18 -12.96 9.83
C THR A 141 -5.45 -13.80 9.98
N GLU A 142 -6.60 -13.14 10.18
CA GLU A 142 -7.92 -13.78 10.25
C GLU A 142 -8.28 -14.51 8.93
N GLU A 143 -7.90 -13.93 7.79
CA GLU A 143 -8.07 -14.52 6.46
C GLU A 143 -7.01 -15.59 6.12
N GLY A 144 -6.13 -15.94 7.06
CA GLY A 144 -5.17 -17.04 6.93
C GLY A 144 -3.80 -16.64 6.36
N TRP A 145 -3.51 -15.36 6.18
CA TRP A 145 -2.20 -14.90 5.74
C TRP A 145 -1.15 -15.03 6.85
N GLY A 146 -0.01 -15.63 6.54
CA GLY A 146 1.14 -15.66 7.44
C GLY A 146 1.72 -14.27 7.63
N GLN A 147 1.63 -13.72 8.84
CA GLN A 147 2.13 -12.39 9.19
C GLN A 147 3.00 -12.43 10.45
N ILE A 148 4.04 -11.59 10.48
CA ILE A 148 4.73 -11.23 11.73
C ILE A 148 3.82 -10.24 12.46
N GLN A 149 3.39 -10.61 13.66
CA GLN A 149 2.41 -9.87 14.48
C GLN A 149 3.01 -8.62 15.14
N ILE A 150 3.61 -7.75 14.34
CA ILE A 150 4.09 -6.42 14.74
C ILE A 150 3.38 -5.43 13.83
N THR A 151 2.53 -4.58 14.42
CA THR A 151 1.77 -3.61 13.64
C THR A 151 2.67 -2.52 13.07
N SER A 152 2.24 -1.84 12.01
CA SER A 152 2.90 -0.63 11.53
C SER A 152 2.99 0.44 12.62
N ARG A 153 1.99 0.50 13.52
CA ARG A 153 1.99 1.40 14.68
C ARG A 153 3.13 1.08 15.64
N ASP A 154 3.42 -0.19 15.89
CA ASP A 154 4.51 -0.59 16.79
C ASP A 154 5.88 -0.29 16.18
N VAL A 155 6.08 -0.57 14.89
CA VAL A 155 7.31 -0.17 14.17
C VAL A 155 7.51 1.35 14.23
N PHE A 156 6.44 2.13 14.03
CA PHE A 156 6.51 3.59 14.09
C PHE A 156 6.78 4.10 15.51
N ARG A 157 6.24 3.44 16.54
CA ARG A 157 6.51 3.76 17.95
C ARG A 157 7.99 3.55 18.29
N GLN A 158 8.59 2.47 17.80
CA GLN A 158 9.99 2.10 18.07
C GLN A 158 11.03 2.83 17.19
N SER A 159 10.59 3.72 16.30
CA SER A 159 11.46 4.44 15.36
C SER A 159 11.47 5.96 15.59
N SER A 160 11.26 6.38 16.84
CA SER A 160 11.22 7.77 17.26
C SER A 160 12.55 8.51 17.10
N GLY A 161 13.68 7.79 17.03
CA GLY A 161 15.02 8.34 16.84
C GLY A 161 15.36 8.79 15.41
N LEU A 162 14.52 8.48 14.41
CA LEU A 162 14.79 8.88 13.03
C LEU A 162 14.36 10.33 12.76
N PRO A 163 15.10 11.07 11.93
CA PRO A 163 14.98 12.53 11.85
C PRO A 163 13.66 13.03 11.26
N ARG A 164 13.05 12.26 10.35
CA ARG A 164 11.77 12.62 9.72
C ARG A 164 10.62 12.03 10.49
N ARG A 165 9.53 12.78 10.65
CA ARG A 165 8.27 12.25 11.18
C ARG A 165 7.36 11.87 10.03
N THR A 166 6.94 10.62 9.99
CA THR A 166 5.94 10.12 9.03
C THR A 166 4.62 9.95 9.76
N ARG A 167 3.54 10.50 9.20
CA ARG A 167 2.21 10.32 9.76
C ARG A 167 1.62 9.00 9.28
N LEU A 168 1.25 8.14 10.21
CA LEU A 168 0.55 6.89 9.94
C LEU A 168 -0.96 7.11 9.98
N LEU A 169 -1.66 6.68 8.94
CA LEU A 169 -3.12 6.75 8.80
C LEU A 169 -3.65 5.40 8.31
N GLY A 170 -4.73 4.93 8.91
CA GLY A 170 -5.32 3.64 8.56
C GLY A 170 -5.97 2.97 9.76
N PRO A 171 -6.83 1.98 9.50
CA PRO A 171 -7.19 1.46 8.17
C PRO A 171 -8.16 2.39 7.38
N VAL A 172 -8.10 2.39 6.03
CA VAL A 172 -8.94 3.23 5.14
C VAL A 172 -9.53 2.38 4.00
N LEU A 173 -10.84 2.52 3.72
CA LEU A 173 -11.56 1.76 2.70
C LEU A 173 -11.48 0.23 2.87
N THR A 174 -11.53 -0.27 4.10
CA THR A 174 -11.54 -1.73 4.39
C THR A 174 -12.65 -2.48 3.67
N ASN A 175 -13.81 -1.83 3.50
CA ASN A 175 -14.93 -2.36 2.71
C ASN A 175 -14.58 -2.65 1.23
N GLU A 176 -13.55 -2.01 0.68
CA GLU A 176 -13.06 -2.22 -0.69
C GLU A 176 -11.73 -2.99 -0.74
N THR A 177 -10.88 -2.89 0.30
CA THR A 177 -9.58 -3.56 0.31
C THR A 177 -9.64 -4.99 0.84
N ASP A 178 -10.45 -5.26 1.88
CA ASP A 178 -10.53 -6.59 2.50
C ASP A 178 -10.96 -7.70 1.52
N PRO A 179 -11.92 -7.46 0.57
CA PRO A 179 -12.29 -8.46 -0.42
C PRO A 179 -11.15 -8.94 -1.32
N PHE A 180 -10.06 -8.18 -1.44
CA PHE A 180 -8.88 -8.63 -2.18
C PHE A 180 -8.12 -9.76 -1.48
N PHE A 181 -8.31 -9.94 -0.17
CA PHE A 181 -7.52 -10.86 0.67
C PHE A 181 -8.32 -12.02 1.27
N SER A 182 -9.63 -12.06 1.04
CA SER A 182 -10.55 -12.99 1.71
C SER A 182 -10.81 -14.30 0.96
N TRP A 183 -10.29 -14.48 -0.26
CA TRP A 183 -10.66 -15.62 -1.13
C TRP A 183 -9.55 -16.63 -1.35
N GLN A 184 -8.30 -16.25 -1.06
CA GLN A 184 -7.11 -17.04 -1.35
C GLN A 184 -7.05 -18.34 -0.56
N PHE A 185 -7.46 -18.29 0.70
CA PHE A 185 -7.45 -19.42 1.63
C PHE A 185 -8.87 -19.88 1.99
N ASN A 186 -9.89 -19.32 1.33
CA ASN A 186 -11.29 -19.61 1.60
C ASN A 186 -12.04 -19.97 0.31
N ALA A 187 -12.34 -21.27 0.15
CA ALA A 187 -13.06 -21.79 -1.02
C ALA A 187 -14.53 -21.31 -1.09
N GLY A 188 -15.11 -20.88 0.04
CA GLY A 188 -16.49 -20.39 0.12
C GLY A 188 -16.64 -18.88 -0.11
N ALA A 189 -15.54 -18.12 -0.11
CA ALA A 189 -15.59 -16.68 -0.30
C ALA A 189 -15.91 -16.29 -1.76
N PRO A 190 -16.55 -15.14 -2.00
CA PRO A 190 -16.76 -14.63 -3.35
C PRO A 190 -15.43 -14.20 -4.00
N CYS A 191 -15.31 -14.38 -5.32
CA CYS A 191 -14.17 -13.84 -6.06
C CYS A 191 -14.27 -12.31 -6.18
N PRO A 192 -13.13 -11.60 -6.29
CA PRO A 192 -13.12 -10.18 -6.59
C PRO A 192 -13.83 -9.86 -7.90
N GLN A 193 -14.29 -8.61 -8.05
CA GLN A 193 -14.92 -8.16 -9.29
C GLN A 193 -13.99 -8.37 -10.50
N GLY A 194 -14.55 -8.92 -11.59
CA GLY A 194 -13.78 -9.27 -12.78
C GLY A 194 -13.08 -10.64 -12.71
N CYS A 195 -13.33 -11.42 -11.65
CA CYS A 195 -12.83 -12.78 -11.52
C CYS A 195 -13.95 -13.79 -11.30
N SER A 196 -13.73 -15.00 -11.78
CA SER A 196 -14.60 -16.15 -11.57
C SER A 196 -13.80 -17.30 -10.95
N ARG A 197 -14.48 -18.16 -10.22
CA ARG A 197 -13.83 -19.32 -9.61
C ARG A 197 -13.62 -20.37 -10.71
N GLY A 198 -12.37 -20.68 -11.02
CA GLY A 198 -12.02 -21.50 -12.17
C GLY A 198 -10.65 -22.16 -12.02
N GLY A 199 -10.50 -23.36 -12.60
CA GLY A 199 -9.25 -24.15 -12.55
C GLY A 199 -9.29 -25.29 -11.53
N SER A 200 -8.41 -26.28 -11.72
CA SER A 200 -8.31 -27.52 -10.93
C SER A 200 -7.93 -27.31 -9.45
N ALA A 201 -7.47 -26.11 -9.09
CA ALA A 201 -7.09 -25.74 -7.72
C ALA A 201 -8.14 -24.90 -6.98
N GLY A 202 -9.29 -24.59 -7.60
CA GLY A 202 -10.39 -23.87 -6.94
C GLY A 202 -10.15 -22.39 -6.63
N GLY A 203 -9.08 -21.78 -7.15
CA GLY A 203 -8.78 -20.35 -6.98
C GLY A 203 -9.66 -19.44 -7.86
N CYS A 204 -9.60 -18.13 -7.57
CA CYS A 204 -10.18 -17.12 -8.45
C CYS A 204 -9.23 -16.81 -9.60
N VAL A 205 -9.75 -16.78 -10.82
CA VAL A 205 -9.03 -16.42 -12.05
C VAL A 205 -9.78 -15.29 -12.77
N PRO A 206 -9.09 -14.45 -13.56
CA PRO A 206 -9.76 -13.45 -14.38
C PRO A 206 -10.86 -14.10 -15.23
N ALA A 207 -12.05 -13.49 -15.23
CA ALA A 207 -13.22 -13.98 -15.97
C ALA A 207 -13.12 -13.72 -17.47
#